data_AF-A0A180EWL4-F1
#
_entry.id   AF-A0A180EWL4-F1
#
_cell.length_a   1.000
_cell.length_b   1.000
_cell.length_c   1.000
_cell.angle_alpha   90.00
_cell.angle_beta   90.00
_cell.angle_gamma   90.00
#
_symmetry.space_group_name_H-M   'P 1'
#
loop_
_entity.id
_entity.type
_entity.pdbx_description
1 polymer ?
#
loop_
_entity_poly.entity_id
_entity_poly.type
_entity_poly.pdbx_seq_one_letter_code
_entity_poly.pdbx_strand_id
1 'polypeptide(L)'
;MAIVLPDGILGNPNTEYVRAWILERFKLLASIDLPVEAFLPQVGVQASLLFLQKKTEKEKIDASAGEDYEVFMAIAESVGKDRRGVPVYVRDEDGAEMLFPEEKKTLIRDNEGKSKINTRKVKVKHLDDDLPLIKDAYLKFLEKEKQ
;
A
#
# COMPACT_ATOMS: atom_id res chain seq x y z
N MET A 1 2.23 -10.81 -8.49
CA MET A 1 1.38 -11.51 -7.48
C MET A 1 1.54 -10.78 -6.17
N ALA A 2 0.53 -10.78 -5.30
CA ALA A 2 0.64 -10.23 -3.95
C ALA A 2 0.07 -11.21 -2.93
N ILE A 3 0.67 -11.28 -1.75
CA ILE A 3 0.22 -12.10 -0.63
C ILE A 3 0.25 -11.29 0.67
N VAL A 4 -0.67 -11.60 1.58
CA VAL A 4 -0.69 -11.07 2.95
C VAL A 4 -0.18 -12.17 3.87
N LEU A 5 0.80 -11.87 4.71
CA LEU A 5 1.36 -12.81 5.68
C LEU A 5 1.44 -12.15 7.06
N PRO A 6 1.14 -12.87 8.15
CA PRO A 6 1.49 -12.44 9.49
C PRO A 6 2.98 -12.18 9.63
N ASP A 7 3.37 -11.10 10.31
CA ASP A 7 4.79 -10.74 10.46
C ASP A 7 5.58 -11.80 11.21
N GLY A 8 4.91 -12.56 12.07
CA GLY A 8 5.49 -13.72 12.74
C GLY A 8 6.09 -14.75 11.76
N ILE A 9 5.61 -14.84 10.52
CA ILE A 9 6.18 -15.75 9.51
C ILE A 9 7.49 -15.17 8.95
N LEU A 10 7.60 -13.85 8.83
CA LEU A 10 8.78 -13.19 8.26
C LEU A 10 9.87 -12.96 9.30
N GLY A 11 9.51 -12.66 10.55
CA GLY A 11 10.47 -12.36 11.62
C GLY A 11 10.96 -13.57 12.42
N ASN A 12 10.20 -14.68 12.48
CA ASN A 12 10.54 -15.80 13.35
C ASN A 12 11.67 -16.67 12.74
N PRO A 13 12.72 -17.02 13.51
CA PRO A 13 13.73 -17.99 13.08
C PRO A 13 13.15 -19.37 12.76
N ASN A 14 12.13 -19.82 13.49
CA ASN A 14 11.52 -21.14 13.28
C ASN A 14 10.79 -21.26 11.93
N THR A 15 10.43 -20.13 11.30
CA THR A 15 9.77 -20.09 9.99
C THR A 15 10.71 -19.69 8.86
N GLU A 16 12.03 -19.78 9.07
CA GLU A 16 13.03 -19.50 8.05
C GLU A 16 12.81 -20.29 6.75
N TYR A 17 12.37 -21.54 6.86
CA TYR A 17 12.07 -22.39 5.71
C TYR A 17 11.02 -21.77 4.77
N VAL A 18 10.09 -20.95 5.28
CA VAL A 18 9.08 -20.25 4.47
C VAL A 18 9.76 -19.15 3.64
N ARG A 19 10.65 -18.35 4.26
CA ARG A 19 11.40 -17.31 3.55
C ARG A 19 12.29 -17.93 2.48
N ALA A 20 13.01 -18.99 2.81
CA ALA A 20 13.83 -19.73 1.86
C ALA A 20 12.97 -20.25 0.68
N TRP A 21 11.81 -20.84 0.97
CA TRP A 21 10.90 -21.34 -0.06
C TRP A 21 10.38 -20.24 -0.99
N ILE A 22 10.07 -19.05 -0.45
CA ILE A 22 9.64 -17.89 -1.25
C ILE A 22 10.79 -17.43 -2.15
N LEU A 23 11.98 -17.20 -1.60
CA LEU A 23 13.13 -16.67 -2.36
C LEU A 23 13.67 -17.62 -3.42
N GLU A 24 13.54 -18.94 -3.21
CA GLU A 24 13.89 -19.97 -4.19
C GLU A 24 12.97 -19.93 -5.42
N ARG A 25 11.68 -19.61 -5.24
CA ARG A 25 10.64 -19.73 -6.28
C ARG A 25 10.21 -18.40 -6.87
N PHE A 26 10.40 -17.32 -6.14
CA PHE A 26 9.90 -15.99 -6.46
C PHE A 26 10.98 -14.94 -6.26
N LYS A 27 10.95 -13.92 -7.12
CA LYS A 27 11.65 -12.65 -6.90
C LYS A 27 10.76 -11.76 -6.04
N LEU A 28 11.32 -11.21 -4.95
CA LEU A 28 10.61 -10.28 -4.07
C LEU A 28 10.68 -8.88 -4.67
N LEU A 29 9.54 -8.31 -5.08
CA LEU A 29 9.51 -6.98 -5.69
C LEU A 29 9.32 -5.89 -4.63
N ALA A 30 8.43 -6.13 -3.68
CA ALA A 30 8.17 -5.21 -2.59
C ALA A 30 7.76 -5.94 -1.31
N SER A 31 8.12 -5.35 -0.17
CA SER A 31 7.68 -5.74 1.17
C SER A 31 7.12 -4.52 1.89
N ILE A 32 5.84 -4.55 2.23
CA ILE A 32 5.15 -3.45 2.90
C ILE A 32 4.63 -3.94 4.24
N ASP A 33 5.13 -3.36 5.33
CA ASP A 33 4.62 -3.61 6.67
C ASP A 33 3.33 -2.83 6.90
N LEU A 34 2.31 -3.45 7.51
CA LEU A 34 1.02 -2.83 7.78
C LEU A 34 0.77 -2.71 9.28
N PRO A 35 0.08 -1.66 9.73
CA PRO A 35 -0.33 -1.53 11.12
C PRO A 35 -1.42 -2.55 11.45
N VAL A 36 -1.53 -2.94 12.72
CA VAL A 36 -2.53 -3.92 13.19
C VAL A 36 -3.97 -3.48 12.88
N GLU A 37 -4.21 -2.17 12.84
CA GLU A 37 -5.46 -1.53 12.45
C GLU A 37 -5.96 -2.02 11.09
N ALA A 38 -5.06 -2.40 10.16
CA ALA A 38 -5.41 -2.84 8.81
C ALA A 38 -6.42 -3.99 8.80
N PHE A 39 -6.29 -4.96 9.71
CA PHE A 39 -7.19 -6.13 9.78
C PHE A 39 -8.13 -6.13 10.98
N LEU A 40 -8.02 -5.13 11.87
CA LEU A 40 -9.01 -4.92 12.92
C LEU A 40 -10.33 -4.37 12.35
N PRO A 41 -11.47 -4.70 13.00
CA PRO A 41 -11.61 -5.41 14.28
C PRO A 41 -11.56 -6.94 14.19
N GLN A 42 -11.50 -7.54 12.99
CA GLN A 42 -11.66 -8.98 12.82
C GLN A 42 -10.42 -9.78 13.23
N VAL A 43 -9.23 -9.30 12.86
CA VAL A 43 -7.95 -10.00 13.10
C VAL A 43 -6.97 -9.04 13.75
N GLY A 44 -6.51 -9.37 14.96
CA GLY A 44 -5.56 -8.57 15.74
C GLY A 44 -4.09 -8.91 15.50
N VAL A 45 -3.74 -9.40 14.32
CA VAL A 45 -2.39 -9.82 13.97
C VAL A 45 -1.79 -8.81 13.01
N GLN A 46 -0.57 -8.34 13.31
CA GLN A 46 0.21 -7.50 12.39
C GLN A 46 0.67 -8.34 11.20
N ALA A 47 0.56 -7.76 10.01
CA ALA A 47 0.77 -8.49 8.77
C ALA A 47 1.44 -7.61 7.73
N SER A 48 2.24 -8.24 6.88
CA SER A 48 2.94 -7.61 5.78
C SER A 48 2.33 -8.01 4.43
N LEU A 49 2.36 -7.08 3.48
CA LEU A 49 2.07 -7.31 2.07
C LEU A 49 3.36 -7.57 1.30
N LEU A 50 3.48 -8.77 0.73
CA LEU A 50 4.59 -9.10 -0.16
C LEU A 50 4.13 -9.11 -1.62
N PHE A 51 4.87 -8.40 -2.46
CA PHE A 51 4.70 -8.44 -3.91
C PHE A 51 5.77 -9.34 -4.53
N LEU A 52 5.34 -10.35 -5.26
CA LEU A 52 6.16 -11.44 -5.75
C LEU A 52 6.02 -11.62 -7.26
N GLN A 53 7.12 -11.93 -7.92
CA GLN A 53 7.17 -12.39 -9.31
C GLN A 53 7.67 -13.84 -9.35
N LYS A 54 6.94 -14.70 -10.05
CA LYS A 54 7.35 -16.11 -10.21
C LYS A 54 8.62 -16.17 -11.06
N LYS A 55 9.65 -16.86 -10.56
CA LYS A 55 10.87 -17.11 -11.33
C LYS A 55 10.60 -18.12 -12.43
N THR A 56 11.22 -17.89 -13.58
CA THR A 56 11.34 -18.87 -14.66
C THR A 56 12.34 -19.96 -14.28
N GLU A 57 12.31 -21.10 -14.98
CA GLU A 57 13.24 -22.21 -14.71
C GLU A 57 14.72 -21.80 -14.87
N LYS A 58 15.02 -20.81 -15.72
CA LYS A 58 16.38 -20.26 -15.87
C LYS A 58 16.78 -19.41 -14.67
N GLU A 59 15.93 -18.47 -14.26
CA GLU A 59 16.18 -17.60 -13.10
C GLU A 59 16.29 -18.40 -11.79
N LYS A 60 15.65 -19.56 -11.66
CA LYS A 60 15.84 -20.45 -10.50
C LYS A 60 17.25 -21.03 -10.41
N ILE A 61 17.86 -21.32 -11.56
CA ILE A 61 19.24 -21.83 -11.63
C ILE A 61 20.21 -20.69 -11.29
N ASP A 62 19.98 -19.50 -11.85
CA ASP A 62 20.82 -18.32 -11.60
C ASP A 62 20.70 -17.80 -10.15
N ALA A 63 19.51 -17.90 -9.54
CA ALA A 63 19.30 -17.56 -8.13
C ALA A 63 20.18 -18.36 -7.16
N SER A 64 20.58 -19.58 -7.54
CA SER A 64 21.48 -20.41 -6.74
C SER A 64 22.93 -19.89 -6.76
N ALA A 65 23.27 -19.02 -7.71
CA ALA A 65 24.57 -18.38 -7.86
C ALA A 65 24.66 -16.99 -7.19
N GLY A 66 23.55 -16.49 -6.63
CA GLY A 66 23.45 -15.17 -5.98
C GLY A 66 22.89 -14.11 -6.94
N GLU A 67 21.60 -13.86 -6.85
CA GLU A 67 20.95 -12.74 -7.54
C GLU A 67 20.97 -11.49 -6.65
N ASP A 68 21.55 -10.41 -7.16
CA ASP A 68 21.45 -9.07 -6.56
C ASP A 68 20.34 -8.30 -7.28
N TYR A 69 19.33 -7.85 -6.54
CA TYR A 69 18.23 -7.05 -7.06
C TYR A 69 17.68 -6.14 -5.97
N GLU A 70 17.17 -4.98 -6.39
CA GLU A 70 16.57 -4.05 -5.45
C GLU A 70 15.18 -4.51 -5.02
N VAL A 71 14.87 -4.34 -3.74
CA VAL A 71 13.56 -4.63 -3.16
C VAL A 71 12.99 -3.34 -2.60
N PHE A 72 11.77 -2.99 -3.01
CA PHE A 72 11.08 -1.85 -2.43
C PHE A 72 10.56 -2.20 -1.04
N MET A 73 11.02 -1.50 -0.01
CA MET A 73 10.52 -1.67 1.35
C MET A 73 9.82 -0.41 1.84
N ALA A 74 8.66 -0.57 2.46
CA ALA A 74 7.90 0.52 3.07
C ALA A 74 7.20 0.05 4.34
N ILE A 75 6.93 1.00 5.23
CA ILE A 75 6.16 0.80 6.45
C ILE A 75 4.98 1.75 6.35
N ALA A 76 3.76 1.23 6.44
CA ALA A 76 2.57 2.04 6.59
C ALA A 76 2.36 2.29 8.10
N GLU A 77 2.28 3.55 8.52
CA GLU A 77 1.96 3.89 9.90
C GLU A 77 0.45 3.96 10.10
N SER A 78 -0.26 4.49 9.11
CA SER A 78 -1.71 4.60 9.12
C SER A 78 -2.36 4.08 7.83
N VAL A 79 -3.54 3.50 8.01
CA VAL A 79 -4.38 2.91 6.95
C VAL A 79 -5.77 3.56 6.89
N GLY A 80 -5.88 4.76 7.46
CA GLY A 80 -7.09 5.57 7.37
C GLY A 80 -8.23 5.11 8.24
N LYS A 81 -8.00 4.21 9.20
CA LYS A 81 -9.04 3.75 10.13
C LYS A 81 -8.47 3.42 11.49
N ASP A 82 -9.33 3.51 12.50
CA ASP A 82 -9.04 3.08 13.85
C ASP A 82 -9.28 1.58 14.06
N ARG A 83 -9.01 1.09 15.27
CA ARG A 83 -9.19 -0.31 15.70
C ARG A 83 -10.64 -0.81 15.65
N ARG A 84 -11.63 0.11 15.54
CA ARG A 84 -13.06 -0.19 15.43
C ARG A 84 -13.56 -0.10 13.98
N GLY A 85 -12.70 0.28 13.03
CA GLY A 85 -13.05 0.50 11.64
C GLY A 85 -13.62 1.89 11.35
N VAL A 86 -13.51 2.84 12.29
CA VAL A 86 -13.92 4.23 12.08
C VAL A 86 -12.85 4.96 11.27
N PRO A 87 -13.21 5.68 10.19
CA PRO A 87 -12.26 6.45 9.40
C PRO A 87 -11.47 7.46 10.25
N VAL A 88 -10.16 7.50 10.06
CA VAL A 88 -9.25 8.48 10.66
C VAL A 88 -8.81 9.46 9.59
N TYR A 89 -8.90 10.75 9.89
CA TYR A 89 -8.57 11.84 8.97
C TYR A 89 -7.30 12.55 9.42
N VAL A 90 -6.58 13.14 8.46
CA VAL A 90 -5.32 13.85 8.73
C VAL A 90 -5.55 14.99 9.72
N ARG A 91 -4.67 15.08 10.72
CA ARG A 91 -4.69 16.11 11.77
C ARG A 91 -3.48 17.03 11.68
N ASP A 92 -3.64 18.26 12.13
CA ASP A 92 -2.52 19.19 12.32
C ASP A 92 -1.71 18.88 13.60
N GLU A 93 -0.65 19.65 13.84
CA GLU A 93 0.22 19.51 15.02
C GLU A 93 -0.54 19.72 16.35
N ASP A 94 -1.65 20.46 16.31
CA ASP A 94 -2.53 20.71 17.45
C ASP A 94 -3.62 19.62 17.62
N GLY A 95 -3.67 18.63 16.70
CA GLY A 95 -4.59 17.50 16.72
C GLY A 95 -5.97 17.79 16.12
N ALA A 96 -6.18 18.94 15.48
CA ALA A 96 -7.42 19.27 14.79
C ALA A 96 -7.46 18.68 13.37
N GLU A 97 -8.64 18.21 12.95
CA GLU A 97 -8.81 17.64 11.60
C GLU A 97 -8.61 18.70 10.51
N MET A 98 -7.70 18.42 9.58
CA MET A 98 -7.41 19.32 8.48
C MET A 98 -8.48 19.25 7.38
N LEU A 99 -8.81 20.44 6.85
CA LEU A 99 -9.73 20.60 5.73
C LEU A 99 -8.97 21.07 4.50
N PHE A 100 -9.03 20.28 3.44
CA PHE A 100 -8.35 20.55 2.19
C PHE A 100 -9.35 21.14 1.18
N PRO A 101 -8.99 22.23 0.48
CA PRO A 101 -9.83 22.79 -0.56
C PRO A 101 -9.77 21.91 -1.81
N GLU A 102 -10.89 21.32 -2.20
CA GLU A 102 -11.03 20.51 -3.40
C GLU A 102 -12.06 21.12 -4.37
N GLU A 103 -11.76 21.05 -5.67
CA GLU A 103 -12.68 21.48 -6.73
C GLU A 103 -13.58 20.33 -7.16
N LYS A 104 -14.79 20.28 -6.62
CA LYS A 104 -15.79 19.29 -7.02
C LYS A 104 -16.48 19.74 -8.31
N LYS A 105 -16.22 19.02 -9.40
CA LYS A 105 -16.93 19.17 -10.67
C LYS A 105 -18.18 18.30 -10.67
N THR A 106 -19.35 18.91 -10.76
CA THR A 106 -20.62 18.19 -10.89
C THR A 106 -21.24 18.49 -12.24
N LEU A 107 -21.63 17.45 -12.97
CA LEU A 107 -22.42 17.58 -14.18
C LEU A 107 -23.87 17.87 -13.78
N ILE A 108 -24.35 19.06 -14.13
CA ILE A 108 -25.75 19.45 -13.93
C ILE A 108 -26.40 19.50 -15.31
N ARG A 109 -27.52 18.80 -15.48
CA ARG A 109 -28.39 18.96 -16.65
C ARG A 109 -29.35 20.10 -16.40
N ASP A 110 -29.42 21.05 -17.33
CA ASP A 110 -30.49 22.03 -17.33
C ASP A 110 -31.81 21.44 -17.84
N ASN A 111 -32.91 22.17 -17.67
CA ASN A 111 -34.24 21.78 -18.15
C ASN A 111 -34.33 21.66 -19.68
N GLU A 112 -33.31 22.11 -20.42
CA GLU A 112 -33.19 21.99 -21.89
C GLU A 112 -32.32 20.80 -22.32
N GLY A 113 -31.84 19.98 -21.37
CA GLY A 113 -31.04 18.78 -21.64
C GLY A 113 -29.56 19.04 -21.94
N LYS A 114 -29.08 20.28 -21.86
CA LYS A 114 -27.65 20.60 -21.98
C LYS A 114 -26.94 20.33 -20.66
N SER A 115 -25.76 19.73 -20.75
CA SER A 115 -24.92 19.45 -19.59
C SER A 115 -24.00 20.64 -19.33
N LYS A 116 -24.08 21.23 -18.14
CA LYS A 116 -23.11 22.23 -17.65
C LYS A 116 -22.26 21.62 -16.55
N ILE A 117 -20.95 21.80 -16.65
CA ILE A 117 -20.02 21.45 -15.58
C ILE A 117 -20.03 22.60 -14.57
N ASN A 118 -20.55 22.34 -13.38
CA ASN A 118 -20.45 23.27 -12.26
C ASN A 118 -19.24 22.88 -11.41
N THR A 119 -18.30 23.81 -11.24
CA THR A 119 -17.12 23.62 -10.39
C THR A 119 -17.34 24.39 -9.09
N ARG A 120 -17.41 23.67 -7.97
CA ARG A 120 -17.52 24.28 -6.63
C ARG A 120 -16.29 23.93 -5.80
N LYS A 121 -15.69 24.93 -5.17
CA LYS A 121 -14.66 24.73 -4.14
C LYS A 121 -15.35 24.25 -2.86
N VAL A 122 -15.03 23.03 -2.43
CA VAL A 122 -15.55 22.40 -1.22
C VAL A 122 -14.38 22.09 -0.31
N LYS A 123 -14.58 22.20 1.01
CA LYS A 123 -13.59 21.77 1.99
C LYS A 123 -13.87 20.30 2.34
N VAL A 124 -12.90 19.42 2.09
CA VAL A 124 -13.02 17.97 2.35
C VAL A 124 -11.97 17.52 3.34
N LYS A 125 -12.27 16.46 4.09
CA LYS A 125 -11.31 15.79 4.95
C LYS A 125 -10.59 14.72 4.15
N HIS A 126 -9.27 14.65 4.26
CA HIS A 126 -8.48 13.57 3.69
C HIS A 126 -8.29 12.47 4.71
N LEU A 127 -8.39 11.23 4.25
CA LEU A 127 -8.12 10.05 5.06
C LEU A 127 -6.63 10.03 5.41
N ASP A 128 -6.32 9.66 6.65
CA ASP A 128 -4.96 9.48 7.13
C ASP A 128 -4.46 8.09 6.72
N ASP A 129 -4.14 7.93 5.43
CA ASP A 129 -3.78 6.64 4.82
C ASP A 129 -2.50 6.78 4.03
N ASP A 130 -1.47 6.01 4.42
CA ASP A 130 -0.16 6.01 3.80
C ASP A 130 -0.11 5.17 2.52
N LEU A 131 -1.04 4.24 2.34
CA LEU A 131 -1.01 3.28 1.22
C LEU A 131 -1.00 3.95 -0.15
N PRO A 132 -1.76 5.03 -0.41
CA PRO A 132 -1.66 5.78 -1.67
C PRO A 132 -0.27 6.38 -1.89
N LEU A 133 0.36 6.92 -0.84
CA LEU A 133 1.70 7.51 -0.92
C LEU A 133 2.76 6.43 -1.18
N ILE A 134 2.65 5.28 -0.50
CA ILE A 134 3.53 4.12 -0.69
C ILE A 134 3.40 3.58 -2.11
N LYS A 135 2.18 3.50 -2.65
CA LYS A 135 1.93 3.11 -4.04
C LYS A 135 2.63 4.06 -5.01
N ASP A 136 2.49 5.37 -4.83
CA ASP A 136 3.11 6.35 -5.73
C ASP A 136 4.65 6.32 -5.60
N ALA A 137 5.19 6.06 -4.41
CA ALA A 137 6.62 5.83 -4.20
C ALA A 137 7.11 4.56 -4.92
N TYR A 138 6.35 3.47 -4.88
CA TYR A 138 6.66 2.24 -5.60
C TYR A 138 6.65 2.44 -7.12
N LEU A 139 5.70 3.20 -7.66
CA LEU A 139 5.67 3.51 -9.10
C LEU A 139 6.92 4.30 -9.52
N LYS A 140 7.35 5.29 -8.73
CA LYS A 140 8.60 6.02 -8.97
C LYS A 140 9.83 5.12 -8.87
N PHE A 141 9.83 4.15 -7.96
CA PHE A 141 10.89 3.16 -7.85
C PHE A 141 10.99 2.32 -9.13
N LEU A 142 9.87 1.85 -9.67
CA LEU A 142 9.84 1.11 -10.94
C LEU A 142 10.29 1.93 -12.16
N GLU A 143 10.11 3.25 -12.15
CA GLU A 143 10.62 4.13 -13.21
C GLU A 143 12.15 4.24 -13.17
N LYS A 144 12.76 4.21 -11.98
CA LYS A 144 14.22 4.26 -11.82
C LYS A 144 14.91 2.98 -12.29
N GLU A 145 14.33 1.82 -12.03
CA GLU A 145 14.89 0.53 -12.49
C GLU A 145 14.87 0.38 -14.03
N LYS A 146 14.11 1.20 -14.76
CA LYS A 146 14.03 1.15 -16.23
C LYS A 146 15.04 2.07 -16.93
N GLN A 147 15.71 2.97 -16.22
CA GLN A 147 16.75 3.87 -16.76
C GLN A 147 18.12 3.23 -16.65
#